data_AF-A0A9W6T1B8-F1
#
_entry.id   AF-A0A9W6T1B8-F1
#
_cell.length_a   1.000
_cell.length_b   1.000
_cell.length_c   1.000
_cell.angle_alpha   90.00
_cell.angle_beta   90.00
_cell.angle_gamma   90.00
#
_symmetry.space_group_name_H-M   'P 1'
#
loop_
_entity.id
_entity.type
_entity.pdbx_description
1 polymer ?
#
loop_
_entity_poly.entity_id
_entity_poly.type
_entity_poly.pdbx_seq_one_letter_code
_entity_poly.pdbx_strand_id
1 'polypeptide(L)'
;MSMFLSQSNMSNLDVDPEKIKLASIHFDAMNATLRTALKGCQTKCIPDEYAEADLNKGETVCIDRCVAKFMKASRIVGGYAQSIRLDTNNLVVYEDIKRNYCSSPDPDSKY
;
A
#
# COMPACT_ATOMS: atom_id res chain seq x y z
N MET A 1 -48.69 -1.42 20.96
CA MET A 1 -48.78 -0.18 20.16
C MET A 1 -47.56 -0.11 19.27
N SER A 2 -47.79 -0.32 17.97
CA SER A 2 -46.80 -0.24 16.90
C SER A 2 -46.23 1.17 16.78
N MET A 3 -44.94 1.33 17.05
CA MET A 3 -44.15 2.44 16.52
C MET A 3 -43.32 1.90 15.35
N PHE A 4 -44.00 1.66 14.23
CA PHE A 4 -43.39 1.56 12.92
C PHE A 4 -42.90 2.95 12.53
N LEU A 5 -41.66 3.30 12.90
CA LEU A 5 -40.96 4.44 12.30
C LEU A 5 -40.36 4.01 10.96
N SER A 6 -41.11 4.35 9.91
CA SER A 6 -40.59 4.88 8.65
C SER A 6 -39.41 4.12 8.03
N GLN A 7 -39.75 2.96 7.46
CA GLN A 7 -39.00 2.32 6.38
C GLN A 7 -39.38 3.03 5.06
N SER A 8 -38.78 4.18 4.77
CA SER A 8 -38.86 4.80 3.43
C SER A 8 -37.81 5.91 3.29
N ASN A 9 -36.54 5.54 3.11
CA ASN A 9 -35.52 6.31 2.36
C ASN A 9 -34.13 5.63 2.40
N MET A 10 -34.07 4.31 2.13
CA MET A 10 -32.81 3.61 1.79
C MET A 10 -32.75 3.23 0.31
N SER A 11 -33.40 4.00 -0.56
CA SER A 11 -33.56 3.68 -1.99
C SER A 11 -32.87 4.65 -2.95
N ASN A 12 -31.88 5.41 -2.50
CA ASN A 12 -31.01 6.23 -3.37
C ASN A 12 -29.56 6.30 -2.87
N LEU A 13 -28.93 5.16 -2.56
CA LEU A 13 -27.49 5.05 -2.75
C LEU A 13 -27.28 4.63 -4.21
N ASP A 14 -27.36 5.60 -5.12
CA ASP A 14 -26.81 5.39 -6.45
C ASP A 14 -25.28 5.27 -6.28
N VAL A 15 -24.75 4.08 -6.53
CA VAL A 15 -23.32 3.80 -6.39
C VAL A 15 -22.65 4.33 -7.65
N ASP A 16 -22.20 5.57 -7.58
CA ASP A 16 -21.51 6.25 -8.66
C ASP A 16 -20.25 5.44 -9.07
N PRO A 17 -20.22 4.86 -10.30
CA PRO A 17 -19.14 4.00 -10.74
C PRO A 17 -17.78 4.71 -10.75
N GLU A 18 -17.75 6.04 -10.91
CA GLU A 18 -16.52 6.82 -10.86
C GLU A 18 -15.94 6.86 -9.44
N LYS A 19 -16.80 6.98 -8.42
CA LYS A 19 -16.38 6.98 -7.01
C LYS A 19 -15.86 5.61 -6.59
N ILE A 20 -16.43 4.52 -7.11
CA ILE A 20 -15.91 3.16 -6.89
C ILE A 20 -14.50 3.04 -7.47
N LYS A 21 -14.29 3.54 -8.70
CA LYS A 21 -12.97 3.50 -9.36
C LYS A 21 -11.92 4.32 -8.61
N LEU A 22 -12.28 5.51 -8.11
CA LEU A 22 -11.39 6.30 -7.24
C LEU A 22 -11.08 5.54 -5.96
N ALA A 23 -12.08 4.95 -5.31
CA ALA A 23 -11.90 4.16 -4.10
C ALA A 23 -10.98 2.94 -4.34
N SER A 24 -11.11 2.25 -5.48
CA SER A 24 -10.23 1.12 -5.82
C SER A 24 -8.78 1.58 -6.00
N ILE A 25 -8.55 2.71 -6.68
CA ILE A 25 -7.20 3.26 -6.85
C ILE A 25 -6.57 3.65 -5.50
N HIS A 26 -7.35 4.28 -4.61
CA HIS A 26 -6.89 4.61 -3.26
C HIS A 26 -6.51 3.35 -2.48
N PHE A 27 -7.32 2.30 -2.57
CA PHE A 27 -7.04 1.03 -1.94
C PHE A 27 -5.76 0.39 -2.48
N ASP A 28 -5.58 0.36 -3.80
CA ASP A 28 -4.38 -0.21 -4.43
C ASP A 28 -3.11 0.55 -4.02
N ALA A 29 -3.18 1.88 -3.96
CA ALA A 29 -2.07 2.70 -3.49
C ALA A 29 -1.70 2.39 -2.02
N MET A 30 -2.70 2.26 -1.15
CA MET A 30 -2.49 1.90 0.26
C MET A 30 -1.91 0.49 0.40
N ASN A 31 -2.41 -0.47 -0.38
CA ASN A 31 -1.93 -1.84 -0.39
C ASN A 31 -0.46 -1.92 -0.87
N ALA A 32 -0.10 -1.17 -1.91
CA ALA A 32 1.28 -1.08 -2.37
C ALA A 32 2.21 -0.56 -1.26
N THR A 33 1.82 0.52 -0.56
CA THR A 33 2.62 1.01 0.58
C THR A 33 2.74 -0.01 1.72
N LEU A 34 1.68 -0.76 2.00
CA LEU A 34 1.70 -1.81 3.04
C LEU A 34 2.63 -2.96 2.65
N ARG A 35 2.58 -3.44 1.41
CA ARG A 35 3.48 -4.50 0.90
C ARG A 35 4.94 -4.08 1.00
N THR A 36 5.28 -2.86 0.60
CA THR A 36 6.64 -2.33 0.72
C THR A 36 7.06 -2.15 2.17
N ALA A 37 6.17 -1.66 3.04
CA ALA A 37 6.45 -1.53 4.47
C ALA A 37 6.73 -2.90 5.13
N LEU A 38 5.89 -3.90 4.82
CA LEU A 38 6.01 -5.24 5.36
C LEU A 38 7.34 -5.88 4.97
N LYS A 39 7.68 -5.90 3.67
CA LYS A 39 8.97 -6.43 3.19
C LYS A 39 10.16 -5.64 3.74
N GLY A 40 10.03 -4.31 3.81
CA GLY A 40 11.08 -3.43 4.30
C GLY A 40 11.34 -3.56 5.80
N CYS A 41 10.32 -3.88 6.60
CA CYS A 41 10.48 -4.10 8.04
C CYS A 41 10.84 -5.54 8.38
N GLN A 42 10.33 -6.53 7.64
CA GLN A 42 10.76 -7.92 7.75
C GLN A 42 12.27 -8.04 7.60
N THR A 43 12.82 -7.51 6.51
CA THR A 43 14.27 -7.56 6.22
C THR A 43 15.16 -6.79 7.20
N LYS A 44 14.60 -5.86 7.99
CA LYS A 44 15.35 -5.04 8.95
C LYS A 44 15.28 -5.56 10.37
N CYS A 45 14.17 -6.18 10.74
CA CYS A 45 13.87 -6.52 12.13
C CYS A 45 13.85 -8.03 12.39
N ILE A 46 13.72 -8.85 11.35
CA ILE A 46 13.69 -10.31 11.47
C ILE A 46 14.95 -10.85 10.80
N PRO A 47 15.85 -11.54 11.53
CA PRO A 47 17.03 -12.17 10.96
C PRO A 47 16.65 -13.38 10.11
N ASP A 48 17.51 -13.76 9.15
CA ASP A 48 17.30 -14.96 8.32
C ASP A 48 17.44 -16.27 9.12
N GLU A 49 18.12 -16.20 10.28
CA GLU A 49 18.24 -17.32 11.22
C GLU A 49 17.15 -17.26 12.28
N TYR A 50 16.17 -18.15 12.17
CA TYR A 50 15.05 -18.26 13.10
C TYR A 50 15.40 -19.20 14.26
N ALA A 51 15.55 -18.65 15.46
CA ALA A 51 15.77 -19.44 16.67
C ALA A 51 14.46 -19.97 17.27
N GLU A 52 13.38 -19.19 17.18
CA GLU A 52 12.06 -19.46 17.76
C GLU A 52 10.95 -18.96 16.82
N ALA A 53 9.73 -19.50 16.97
CA ALA A 53 8.59 -19.16 16.12
C ALA A 53 7.90 -17.85 16.54
N ASP A 54 8.00 -17.51 17.82
CA ASP A 54 7.44 -16.28 18.37
C ASP A 54 8.44 -15.14 18.25
N LEU A 55 7.93 -13.92 18.06
CA LEU A 55 8.79 -12.75 18.01
C LEU A 55 9.34 -12.44 19.40
N ASN A 56 10.65 -12.26 19.48
CA ASN A 56 11.27 -11.80 20.71
C ASN A 56 10.94 -10.31 20.94
N LYS A 57 11.00 -9.84 22.19
CA LYS A 57 10.72 -8.44 22.56
C LYS A 57 11.53 -7.44 21.73
N GLY A 58 12.76 -7.80 21.37
CA GLY A 58 13.62 -6.97 20.51
C GLY A 58 13.04 -6.78 19.11
N GLU A 59 12.50 -7.84 18.51
CA GLU A 59 11.91 -7.84 17.18
C GLU A 59 10.57 -7.10 17.17
N THR A 60 9.72 -7.33 18.18
CA THR A 60 8.44 -6.60 18.32
C THR A 60 8.66 -5.09 18.41
N VAL A 61 9.56 -4.64 19.29
CA VAL A 61 9.88 -3.20 19.45
C VAL A 61 10.59 -2.64 18.20
N CYS A 62 11.40 -3.46 17.51
CA CYS A 62 12.00 -3.07 16.24
C CYS A 62 10.93 -2.79 15.18
N ILE A 63 9.93 -3.67 15.04
CA ILE A 63 8.86 -3.55 14.04
C ILE A 63 8.08 -2.25 14.25
N ASP A 64 7.67 -1.94 15.48
CA ASP A 64 6.96 -0.69 15.79
C ASP A 64 7.75 0.55 15.36
N ARG A 65 9.06 0.58 15.71
CA ARG A 65 9.98 1.66 15.31
C ARG A 65 10.19 1.70 13.80
N CYS A 66 10.24 0.53 13.15
CA CYS A 66 10.44 0.42 11.72
C CYS A 66 9.26 1.02 10.96
N VAL A 67 8.03 0.64 11.31
CA VAL A 67 6.81 1.16 10.65
C VAL A 67 6.69 2.67 10.86
N ALA A 68 6.95 3.18 12.07
CA ALA A 68 6.95 4.61 12.35
C ALA A 68 7.97 5.38 11.48
N LYS A 69 9.19 4.85 11.34
CA LYS A 69 10.23 5.42 10.47
C LYS A 69 9.86 5.31 8.99
N PHE A 70 9.29 4.19 8.56
CA PHE A 70 8.87 3.96 7.19
C PHE A 70 7.81 4.98 6.77
N MET A 71 6.75 5.14 7.56
CA MET A 71 5.69 6.11 7.24
C MET A 71 6.21 7.55 7.23
N LYS A 72 7.12 7.89 8.15
CA LYS A 72 7.80 9.20 8.14
C LYS A 72 8.62 9.40 6.85
N ALA A 73 9.40 8.40 6.44
CA ALA A 73 10.18 8.43 5.21
C ALA A 73 9.27 8.54 3.97
N SER A 74 8.22 7.72 3.88
CA SER A 74 7.25 7.73 2.79
C SER A 74 6.57 9.09 2.64
N ARG A 75 6.24 9.77 3.75
CA ARG A 75 5.71 11.14 3.71
C ARG A 75 6.72 12.15 3.15
N ILE A 76 7.98 12.09 3.59
CA ILE A 76 9.03 13.01 3.12
C ILE A 76 9.31 12.79 1.63
N VAL A 77 9.50 11.53 1.22
CA VAL A 77 9.73 11.16 -0.17
C VAL A 77 8.54 11.55 -1.05
N GLY A 78 7.31 11.31 -0.59
CA GLY A 78 6.10 11.72 -1.29
C GLY A 78 6.00 13.24 -1.46
N GLY A 79 6.28 14.00 -0.40
CA GLY A 79 6.32 15.46 -0.47
C GLY A 79 7.40 15.99 -1.41
N TYR A 80 8.58 15.36 -1.41
CA TYR A 80 9.64 15.70 -2.35
C TYR A 80 9.26 15.36 -3.80
N ALA A 81 8.70 14.18 -4.06
CA ALA A 81 8.23 13.77 -5.39
C ALA A 81 7.17 14.75 -5.95
N GLN A 82 6.26 15.22 -5.10
CA GLN A 82 5.30 16.26 -5.47
C GLN A 82 5.97 17.62 -5.76
N SER A 83 7.00 17.99 -4.98
CA SER A 83 7.73 19.25 -5.17
C SER A 83 8.44 19.34 -6.52
N ILE A 84 8.96 18.22 -7.03
CA ILE A 84 9.60 18.12 -8.35
C ILE A 84 8.60 17.84 -9.48
N ARG A 85 7.29 17.81 -9.19
CA ARG A 85 6.21 17.43 -10.12
C ARG A 85 6.48 16.11 -10.83
N LEU A 86 6.86 15.09 -10.06
CA LEU A 86 6.95 13.72 -10.56
C LEU A 86 5.54 13.24 -10.91
N ASP A 87 5.18 13.32 -12.19
CA ASP A 87 3.88 12.93 -12.75
C ASP A 87 4.08 11.84 -13.81
N THR A 88 3.03 11.06 -14.04
CA THR A 88 2.88 10.00 -15.06
C THR A 88 3.38 10.38 -16.46
N ASN A 89 3.45 11.67 -16.77
CA ASN A 89 3.92 12.21 -18.06
C ASN A 89 5.44 12.46 -18.15
N ASN A 90 6.18 12.44 -17.03
CA ASN A 90 7.63 12.67 -16.98
C ASN A 90 8.34 11.43 -16.41
N LEU A 91 8.17 10.31 -17.11
CA LEU A 91 8.46 8.96 -16.63
C LEU A 91 9.67 8.32 -17.31
N VAL A 92 10.75 9.08 -17.54
CA VAL A 92 11.99 8.54 -18.15
C VAL A 92 12.47 7.28 -17.42
N VAL A 93 12.31 7.25 -16.10
CA VAL A 93 12.66 6.10 -15.24
C VAL A 93 11.69 4.91 -15.42
N TYR A 94 10.40 5.15 -15.69
CA TYR A 94 9.43 4.07 -15.89
C TYR A 94 9.55 3.43 -17.27
N GLU A 95 9.87 4.20 -18.31
CA GLU A 95 10.21 3.67 -19.64
C GLU A 95 11.42 2.72 -19.55
N ASP A 96 12.44 3.08 -18.78
CA ASP A 96 13.62 2.23 -18.57
C ASP A 96 13.31 0.98 -17.73
N ILE A 97 12.50 1.11 -16.67
CA ILE A 97 12.06 -0.03 -15.86
C ILE A 97 11.17 -0.98 -16.67
N LYS A 98 10.22 -0.46 -17.45
CA LYS A 98 9.36 -1.25 -18.35
C LYS A 98 10.18 -2.01 -19.37
N ARG A 99 11.20 -1.37 -19.97
CA ARG A 99 12.14 -2.04 -20.89
C ARG A 99 12.86 -3.21 -20.22
N ASN A 100 13.24 -3.05 -18.94
CA ASN A 100 13.96 -4.09 -18.18
C ASN A 100 13.05 -5.20 -17.61
N TYR A 101 11.80 -4.89 -17.22
CA TYR A 101 10.85 -5.86 -16.67
C TYR A 101 10.09 -6.63 -17.75
N CYS A 102 9.71 -6.00 -18.87
CA CYS A 102 9.04 -6.67 -19.99
C CYS A 102 10.00 -7.60 -20.79
N SER A 103 11.31 -7.57 -20.52
CA SER A 103 12.27 -8.55 -21.05
C SER A 103 12.44 -9.79 -20.17
N SER A 104 11.96 -9.78 -18.93
CA SER A 104 11.95 -10.95 -18.04
C SER A 104 10.56 -11.60 -18.06
N PRO A 105 10.46 -12.95 -18.09
CA PRO A 105 9.18 -13.62 -17.96
C PRO A 105 8.48 -13.21 -16.66
N ASP A 106 7.18 -12.93 -16.73
CA ASP A 106 6.38 -12.42 -15.62
C ASP A 106 6.51 -13.30 -14.35
N PRO A 107 6.89 -12.73 -13.18
CA PRO A 107 6.93 -13.49 -11.94
C PRO A 107 5.55 -13.85 -11.36
N ASP A 108 4.47 -13.25 -11.88
CA ASP A 108 3.09 -13.51 -11.45
C ASP A 108 2.34 -14.53 -12.33
N SER A 109 2.99 -15.14 -13.33
CA SER A 109 2.42 -16.20 -14.20
C SER A 109 2.22 -17.56 -13.50
N LYS A 110 2.40 -17.64 -12.18
CA LYS A 110 2.37 -18.90 -11.43
C LYS A 110 1.33 -18.96 -10.31
N TYR A 111 0.29 -18.14 -10.40
CA TYR A 111 -0.99 -18.35 -9.72
C TYR A 111 -2.17 -18.03 -10.65
#